data_AF-A0A6I6VUD8-F1
#
_entry.id   AF-A0A6I6VUD8-F1
#
_cell.length_a   1.000
_cell.length_b   1.000
_cell.length_c   1.000
_cell.angle_alpha   90.00
_cell.angle_beta   90.00
_cell.angle_gamma   90.00
#
_symmetry.space_group_name_H-M   'P 1'
#
loop_
_entity.id
_entity.type
_entity.pdbx_description
1 polymer ?
#
loop_
_entity_poly.entity_id
_entity_poly.type
_entity_poly.pdbx_seq_one_letter_code
_entity_poly.pdbx_strand_id
1 'polypeptide(L)'
;MSDRYIDFANSSLGHRMVAALGLPSPVRLERWQAGRLRPVEGALLLGGGALMVKVQAFAHKLTDAIYSYGTETSTWIPGHGPKLKAVVFDASDLQHTDQLKQLREFFQPLLKNLDNSAHLVILGRAPESLSDPFAASAQRALEGFSRSLAKELRNGGVLQLLYVGDGAEDQLEGALRFFLSPKSAYISGQVIRLKACATPVEDWTRPLAGRKALVTGAARGIGASIAETLARDGAEVILLDVPQAKADLEALAARLGARTVVLDICAEDAAGQLIEHLPAGLDILVHNAGITRDKTLTNMTPEYWDAVLAVNLNAPQVLTKALLDSHTLHDNARIVLLASISGIAGNRGQTNYAASKAGLIGLAQAWAPLLGERGISINAVAPGFIETQMTAHIPFALREAGRRMSSLGQGGLPQDVAEAVAWLGQPGSGAVSGQALRVCGQSLLGA
;
A
#
# COMPACT_ATOMS: atom_id res chain seq x y z
N MET A 1 -9.30 3.72 18.42
CA MET A 1 -10.72 3.96 18.80
C MET A 1 -11.55 3.84 17.55
N SER A 2 -12.71 3.15 17.60
CA SER A 2 -13.59 3.04 16.44
C SER A 2 -14.19 4.40 16.08
N ASP A 3 -14.44 4.61 14.79
CA ASP A 3 -15.16 5.77 14.28
C ASP A 3 -16.64 5.68 14.70
N ARG A 4 -16.98 6.27 15.85
CA ARG A 4 -18.36 6.25 16.38
C ARG A 4 -19.37 6.87 15.42
N TYR A 5 -18.93 7.75 14.51
CA TYR A 5 -19.80 8.30 13.48
C TYR A 5 -20.10 7.28 12.39
N ILE A 6 -19.14 6.45 11.96
CA ILE A 6 -19.42 5.33 11.05
C ILE A 6 -20.45 4.38 11.68
N ASP A 7 -20.26 4.02 12.96
CA ASP A 7 -21.17 3.11 13.65
C ASP A 7 -22.59 3.71 13.75
N PHE A 8 -22.71 5.02 14.03
CA PHE A 8 -23.99 5.73 14.03
C PHE A 8 -24.60 5.84 12.63
N ALA A 9 -23.84 6.30 11.63
CA ALA A 9 -24.31 6.53 10.26
C ALA A 9 -24.75 5.24 9.57
N ASN A 10 -24.16 4.09 9.93
CA ASN A 10 -24.55 2.78 9.42
C ASN A 10 -25.63 2.07 10.28
N SER A 11 -26.14 2.72 11.34
CA SER A 11 -27.29 2.22 12.12
C SER A 11 -28.62 2.55 11.43
N SER A 12 -29.69 1.81 11.75
CA SER A 12 -31.01 1.99 11.13
C SER A 12 -31.60 3.40 11.35
N LEU A 13 -31.41 3.98 12.54
CA LEU A 13 -31.86 5.34 12.86
C LEU A 13 -30.89 6.40 12.31
N GLY A 14 -29.59 6.20 12.48
CA GLY A 14 -28.58 7.17 12.06
C GLY A 14 -28.51 7.33 10.54
N HIS A 15 -28.67 6.25 9.76
CA HIS A 15 -28.73 6.32 8.29
C HIS A 15 -29.85 7.26 7.82
N ARG A 16 -31.05 7.18 8.43
CA ARG A 16 -32.17 8.06 8.09
C ARG A 16 -31.90 9.52 8.44
N MET A 17 -31.27 9.77 9.59
CA MET A 17 -30.93 11.12 10.04
C MET A 17 -29.81 11.75 9.19
N VAL A 18 -28.75 11.00 8.92
CA VAL A 18 -27.61 11.44 8.09
C VAL A 18 -28.07 11.73 6.66
N ALA A 19 -28.92 10.87 6.09
CA ALA A 19 -29.52 11.10 4.78
C ALA A 19 -30.42 12.35 4.75
N ALA A 20 -31.27 12.56 5.76
CA ALA A 20 -32.13 13.74 5.85
C ALA A 20 -31.34 15.06 5.98
N LEU A 21 -30.15 15.01 6.58
CA LEU A 21 -29.27 16.15 6.78
C LEU A 21 -28.24 16.32 5.63
N GLY A 22 -28.27 15.46 4.61
CA GLY A 22 -27.30 15.48 3.50
C GLY A 22 -25.85 15.23 3.93
N LEU A 23 -25.64 14.58 5.09
CA LEU A 23 -24.33 14.36 5.65
C LEU A 23 -23.66 13.11 5.01
N PRO A 24 -22.32 13.05 4.95
CA PRO A 24 -21.60 11.90 4.39
C PRO A 24 -21.92 10.62 5.16
N SER A 25 -22.21 9.52 4.45
CA SER A 25 -22.40 8.18 5.02
C SER A 25 -21.23 7.27 4.62
N PRO A 26 -20.08 7.37 5.29
CA PRO A 26 -18.94 6.49 5.02
C PRO A 26 -19.32 5.04 5.28
N VAL A 27 -19.03 4.19 4.29
CA VAL A 27 -19.33 2.76 4.35
C VAL A 27 -18.23 2.04 5.12
N ARG A 28 -18.60 1.02 5.91
CA ARG A 28 -17.62 0.15 6.55
C ARG A 28 -16.86 -0.64 5.48
N LEU A 29 -15.57 -0.35 5.33
CA LEU A 29 -14.72 -1.04 4.36
C LEU A 29 -14.54 -2.50 4.75
N GLU A 30 -14.67 -3.38 3.76
CA GLU A 30 -14.22 -4.76 3.88
C GLU A 30 -12.71 -4.79 4.04
N ARG A 31 -12.20 -5.58 4.98
CA ARG A 31 -10.76 -5.76 5.24
C ARG A 31 -10.44 -7.23 5.32
N TRP A 32 -9.17 -7.56 5.09
CA TRP A 32 -8.73 -8.95 5.09
C TRP A 32 -8.94 -9.61 6.46
N GLN A 33 -9.48 -10.83 6.44
CA GLN A 33 -9.67 -11.66 7.62
C GLN A 33 -8.99 -13.02 7.37
N ALA A 34 -8.39 -13.58 8.43
CA ALA A 34 -7.80 -14.91 8.35
C ALA A 34 -8.90 -15.95 8.00
N GLY A 35 -8.56 -16.95 7.18
CA GLY A 35 -9.48 -18.01 6.77
C GLY A 35 -10.20 -17.76 5.43
N ARG A 36 -10.06 -16.59 4.82
CA ARG A 36 -10.54 -16.33 3.45
C ARG A 36 -9.85 -17.26 2.45
N LEU A 37 -10.64 -17.94 1.61
CA LEU A 37 -10.16 -18.95 0.66
C LEU A 37 -9.71 -18.36 -0.68
N ARG A 38 -10.30 -17.24 -1.09
CA ARG A 38 -10.08 -16.59 -2.39
C ARG A 38 -9.73 -15.11 -2.20
N PRO A 39 -8.80 -14.53 -2.98
CA PRO A 39 -8.55 -13.09 -2.95
C PRO A 39 -9.81 -12.26 -3.15
N VAL A 40 -10.67 -12.68 -4.08
CA VAL A 40 -11.94 -12.04 -4.44
C VAL A 40 -13.10 -12.96 -4.08
N GLU A 41 -13.97 -12.51 -3.18
CA GLU A 41 -15.24 -13.18 -2.87
C GLU A 41 -16.38 -12.49 -3.62
N GLY A 42 -16.58 -12.89 -4.88
CA GLY A 42 -17.63 -12.36 -5.75
C GLY A 42 -17.24 -12.35 -7.22
N ALA A 43 -18.07 -11.71 -8.05
CA ALA A 43 -17.86 -11.67 -9.49
C ALA A 43 -16.67 -10.78 -9.88
N LEU A 44 -15.79 -11.31 -10.74
CA LEU A 44 -14.67 -10.61 -11.38
C LEU A 44 -15.02 -10.37 -12.84
N LEU A 45 -15.04 -9.10 -13.27
CA LEU A 45 -15.18 -8.73 -14.68
C LEU A 45 -13.82 -8.45 -15.31
N LEU A 46 -13.58 -9.06 -16.46
CA LEU A 46 -12.38 -8.91 -17.28
C LEU A 46 -12.73 -8.26 -18.63
N GLY A 47 -11.88 -7.36 -19.12
CA GLY A 47 -12.00 -6.86 -20.50
C GLY A 47 -10.83 -5.97 -20.91
N GLY A 48 -10.67 -5.74 -22.21
CA GLY A 48 -9.60 -4.91 -22.77
C GLY A 48 -8.61 -5.69 -23.64
N GLY A 49 -7.36 -5.21 -23.68
CA GLY A 49 -6.30 -5.62 -24.59
C GLY A 49 -5.57 -6.93 -24.30
N ALA A 50 -4.35 -7.04 -24.82
CA ALA A 50 -3.55 -8.27 -24.86
C ALA A 50 -3.07 -8.81 -23.50
N LEU A 51 -2.85 -7.96 -22.49
CA LEU A 51 -2.48 -8.41 -21.14
C LEU A 51 -3.60 -9.26 -20.51
N MET A 52 -4.83 -9.13 -21.01
CA MET A 52 -5.95 -9.92 -20.51
C MET A 52 -5.75 -11.43 -20.69
N VAL A 53 -5.02 -11.86 -21.73
CA VAL A 53 -4.68 -13.28 -21.95
C VAL A 53 -3.93 -13.85 -20.74
N LYS A 54 -2.99 -13.06 -20.19
CA LYS A 54 -2.22 -13.44 -19.00
C LYS A 54 -3.10 -13.48 -17.76
N VAL A 55 -3.99 -12.49 -17.59
CA VAL A 55 -4.91 -12.44 -16.45
C VAL A 55 -5.89 -13.62 -16.47
N GLN A 56 -6.47 -13.94 -17.63
CA GLN A 56 -7.40 -15.06 -17.79
C GLN A 56 -6.76 -16.40 -17.39
N ALA A 57 -5.47 -16.60 -17.67
CA ALA A 57 -4.75 -17.84 -17.34
C ALA A 57 -4.73 -18.16 -15.84
N PHE A 58 -4.79 -17.14 -14.96
CA PHE A 58 -4.82 -17.34 -13.51
C PHE A 58 -6.08 -16.81 -12.81
N ALA A 59 -7.06 -16.26 -13.54
CA ALA A 59 -8.26 -15.67 -12.96
C ALA A 59 -9.05 -16.64 -12.06
N HIS A 60 -9.06 -17.94 -12.38
CA HIS A 60 -9.66 -19.01 -11.58
C HIS A 60 -9.01 -19.21 -10.21
N LYS A 61 -7.80 -18.66 -10.00
CA LYS A 61 -7.14 -18.62 -8.70
C LYS A 61 -7.62 -17.45 -7.85
N LEU A 62 -8.19 -16.40 -8.46
CA LEU A 62 -8.66 -15.20 -7.78
C LEU A 62 -10.10 -15.32 -7.29
N THR A 63 -10.98 -15.92 -8.10
CA THR A 63 -12.40 -16.19 -7.80
C THR A 63 -12.92 -17.33 -8.67
N ASP A 64 -14.03 -17.92 -8.26
CA ASP A 64 -14.78 -18.92 -9.04
C ASP A 64 -15.83 -18.28 -9.98
N ALA A 65 -16.10 -16.97 -9.84
CA ALA A 65 -17.11 -16.24 -10.61
C ALA A 65 -16.46 -15.23 -11.57
N ILE A 66 -16.06 -15.70 -12.75
CA ILE A 66 -15.36 -14.89 -13.77
C ILE A 66 -16.30 -14.56 -14.91
N TYR A 67 -16.28 -13.30 -15.34
CA TYR A 67 -17.04 -12.82 -16.48
C TYR A 67 -16.17 -11.99 -17.39
N SER A 68 -16.57 -11.90 -18.66
CA SER A 68 -15.95 -11.00 -19.64
C SER A 68 -16.94 -9.99 -20.19
N TYR A 69 -16.41 -8.84 -20.59
CA TYR A 69 -17.19 -7.80 -21.26
C TYR A 69 -17.15 -8.03 -22.77
N GLY A 70 -18.20 -8.62 -23.36
CA GLY A 70 -18.22 -8.96 -24.80
C GLY A 70 -18.86 -10.32 -25.09
N THR A 71 -18.50 -10.98 -26.19
CA THR A 71 -19.23 -12.12 -26.78
C THR A 71 -18.76 -13.53 -26.37
N GLU A 72 -18.17 -13.71 -25.19
CA GLU A 72 -17.72 -15.03 -24.73
C GLU A 72 -18.81 -15.77 -23.92
N THR A 73 -18.57 -17.05 -23.65
CA THR A 73 -19.49 -17.97 -22.95
C THR A 73 -19.90 -17.54 -21.53
N SER A 74 -19.20 -16.58 -20.92
CA SER A 74 -19.53 -15.98 -19.61
C SER A 74 -19.65 -14.45 -19.69
N THR A 75 -20.41 -13.96 -20.67
CA THR A 75 -20.66 -12.53 -20.88
C THR A 75 -21.32 -11.90 -19.65
N TRP A 76 -20.76 -10.81 -19.13
CA TRP A 76 -21.45 -9.94 -18.18
C TRP A 76 -22.31 -8.91 -18.91
N ILE A 77 -23.58 -8.79 -18.50
CA ILE A 77 -24.54 -7.89 -19.13
C ILE A 77 -24.88 -6.74 -18.16
N PRO A 78 -24.69 -5.46 -18.53
CA PRO A 78 -25.08 -4.33 -17.71
C PRO A 78 -26.53 -4.40 -17.23
N GLY A 79 -26.76 -4.20 -15.93
CA GLY A 79 -28.10 -4.25 -15.32
C GLY A 79 -28.69 -5.64 -15.10
N HIS A 80 -28.17 -6.68 -15.76
CA HIS A 80 -28.68 -8.06 -15.67
C HIS A 80 -27.68 -9.05 -15.06
N GLY A 81 -26.37 -8.76 -15.14
CA GLY A 81 -25.31 -9.56 -14.54
C GLY A 81 -25.23 -9.38 -13.02
N PRO A 82 -24.46 -10.26 -12.33
CA PRO A 82 -24.23 -10.11 -10.90
C PRO A 82 -23.54 -8.78 -10.58
N LYS A 83 -23.63 -8.37 -9.31
CA LYS A 83 -22.81 -7.27 -8.81
C LYS A 83 -21.34 -7.64 -8.88
N LEU A 84 -20.53 -6.69 -9.32
CA LEU A 84 -19.10 -6.89 -9.55
C LEU A 84 -18.32 -6.56 -8.28
N LYS A 85 -17.62 -7.55 -7.75
CA LYS A 85 -16.68 -7.38 -6.63
C LYS A 85 -15.33 -6.87 -7.09
N ALA A 86 -14.92 -7.30 -8.27
CA ALA A 86 -13.65 -6.92 -8.87
C ALA A 86 -13.81 -6.63 -10.36
N VAL A 87 -13.01 -5.71 -10.89
CA VAL A 87 -12.94 -5.41 -12.32
C VAL A 87 -11.49 -5.21 -12.72
N VAL A 88 -11.07 -5.81 -13.83
CA VAL A 88 -9.79 -5.54 -14.47
C VAL A 88 -10.05 -5.08 -15.90
N PHE A 89 -9.60 -3.87 -16.20
CA PHE A 89 -9.61 -3.33 -17.56
C PHE A 89 -8.19 -3.22 -18.09
N ASP A 90 -7.91 -3.89 -19.20
CA ASP A 90 -6.64 -3.75 -19.89
C ASP A 90 -6.68 -2.63 -20.93
N ALA A 91 -6.01 -1.52 -20.61
CA ALA A 91 -5.84 -0.36 -21.46
C ALA A 91 -4.45 -0.31 -22.14
N SER A 92 -3.67 -1.39 -22.15
CA SER A 92 -2.32 -1.41 -22.73
C SER A 92 -2.28 -1.03 -24.21
N ASP A 93 -3.38 -1.31 -24.92
CA ASP A 93 -3.47 -1.13 -26.38
C ASP A 93 -4.00 0.25 -26.77
N LEU A 94 -4.30 1.12 -25.79
CA LEU A 94 -4.72 2.51 -26.04
C LEU A 94 -3.50 3.39 -26.34
N GLN A 95 -3.16 3.51 -27.62
CA GLN A 95 -2.01 4.25 -28.13
C GLN A 95 -2.38 5.62 -28.70
N HIS A 96 -3.66 5.89 -28.95
CA HIS A 96 -4.13 7.15 -29.53
C HIS A 96 -5.33 7.75 -28.79
N THR A 97 -5.47 9.07 -28.87
CA THR A 97 -6.50 9.84 -28.15
C THR A 97 -7.93 9.38 -28.47
N ASP A 98 -8.21 9.02 -29.72
CA ASP A 98 -9.52 8.54 -30.16
C ASP A 98 -9.90 7.19 -29.53
N GLN A 99 -8.90 6.38 -29.13
CA GLN A 99 -9.10 5.11 -28.45
C GLN A 99 -9.45 5.27 -26.96
N LEU A 100 -9.13 6.42 -26.34
CA LEU A 100 -9.48 6.68 -24.93
C LEU A 100 -10.99 6.64 -24.66
N LYS A 101 -11.83 6.77 -25.69
CA LYS A 101 -13.30 6.56 -25.58
C LYS A 101 -13.67 5.18 -25.01
N GLN A 102 -12.80 4.18 -25.19
CA GLN A 102 -13.00 2.82 -24.69
C GLN A 102 -13.07 2.77 -23.15
N LEU A 103 -12.40 3.69 -22.46
CA LEU A 103 -12.51 3.83 -20.99
C LEU A 103 -13.95 4.12 -20.59
N ARG A 104 -14.61 5.06 -21.26
CA ARG A 104 -16.01 5.38 -21.01
C ARG A 104 -16.92 4.20 -21.37
N GLU A 105 -16.70 3.61 -22.54
CA GLU A 105 -17.53 2.51 -23.07
C GLU A 105 -17.50 1.26 -22.17
N PHE A 106 -16.37 0.99 -21.52
CA PHE A 106 -16.21 -0.10 -20.56
C PHE A 106 -16.73 0.25 -19.16
N PHE A 107 -16.32 1.38 -18.57
CA PHE A 107 -16.63 1.68 -17.17
C PHE A 107 -18.05 2.23 -16.95
N GLN A 108 -18.57 3.07 -17.84
CA GLN A 108 -19.86 3.73 -17.63
C GLN A 108 -21.03 2.75 -17.36
N PRO A 109 -21.16 1.62 -18.10
CA PRO A 109 -22.27 0.68 -17.88
C PRO A 109 -22.18 -0.10 -16.56
N LEU A 110 -20.97 -0.28 -16.01
CA LEU A 110 -20.76 -1.11 -14.81
C LEU A 110 -20.82 -0.35 -13.48
N LEU A 111 -20.73 0.98 -13.47
CA LEU A 111 -20.67 1.78 -12.23
C LEU A 111 -21.87 1.58 -11.31
N LYS A 112 -23.06 1.32 -11.86
CA LYS A 112 -24.28 1.08 -11.08
C LYS A 112 -24.39 -0.35 -10.55
N ASN A 113 -23.54 -1.26 -11.01
CA ASN A 113 -23.54 -2.68 -10.69
C ASN A 113 -22.30 -3.10 -9.87
N LEU A 114 -21.52 -2.16 -9.36
CA LEU A 114 -20.43 -2.46 -8.42
C LEU A 114 -21.00 -2.91 -7.07
N ASP A 115 -20.36 -3.90 -6.47
CA ASP A 115 -20.67 -4.34 -5.11
C ASP A 115 -20.05 -3.39 -4.05
N ASN A 116 -20.38 -3.59 -2.78
CA ASN A 116 -19.74 -2.90 -1.67
C ASN A 116 -18.24 -3.23 -1.64
N SER A 117 -17.39 -2.22 -1.43
CA SER A 117 -15.94 -2.34 -1.37
C SER A 117 -15.39 -3.04 -2.62
N ALA A 118 -15.90 -2.67 -3.80
CA ALA A 118 -15.42 -3.23 -5.06
C ALA A 118 -14.01 -2.74 -5.41
N HIS A 119 -13.20 -3.62 -6.00
CA HIS A 119 -11.82 -3.34 -6.38
C HIS A 119 -11.66 -3.28 -7.90
N LEU A 120 -11.15 -2.16 -8.42
CA LEU A 120 -10.98 -1.94 -9.84
C LEU A 120 -9.49 -1.74 -10.16
N VAL A 121 -9.00 -2.41 -11.20
CA VAL A 121 -7.64 -2.24 -11.69
C VAL A 121 -7.66 -1.89 -13.18
N ILE A 122 -6.95 -0.84 -13.55
CA ILE A 122 -6.61 -0.54 -14.95
C ILE A 122 -5.18 -1.00 -15.19
N LEU A 123 -4.96 -1.79 -16.24
CA LEU A 123 -3.63 -2.15 -16.72
C LEU A 123 -3.23 -1.21 -17.86
N GLY A 124 -1.99 -0.79 -17.90
CA GLY A 124 -1.44 0.02 -18.98
C GLY A 124 0.04 -0.27 -19.22
N ARG A 125 0.65 0.45 -20.16
CA ARG A 125 2.10 0.46 -20.40
C ARG A 125 2.71 1.76 -19.86
N ALA A 126 3.89 1.68 -19.26
CA ALA A 126 4.53 2.84 -18.67
C ALA A 126 4.80 3.89 -19.76
N PRO A 127 4.34 5.14 -19.63
CA PRO A 127 4.55 6.17 -20.67
C PRO A 127 6.02 6.35 -21.05
N GLU A 128 6.92 6.27 -20.07
CA GLU A 128 8.36 6.39 -20.25
C GLU A 128 9.03 5.21 -20.98
N SER A 129 8.34 4.07 -21.17
CA SER A 129 8.87 2.93 -21.94
C SER A 129 8.43 2.93 -23.41
N LEU A 130 7.58 3.88 -23.81
CA LEU A 130 7.04 3.95 -25.17
C LEU A 130 7.82 4.93 -26.03
N SER A 131 8.24 4.48 -27.23
CA SER A 131 8.98 5.32 -28.17
C SER A 131 8.09 6.28 -28.97
N ASP A 132 6.81 5.95 -29.16
CA ASP A 132 5.83 6.85 -29.80
C ASP A 132 5.28 7.86 -28.77
N PRO A 133 5.50 9.18 -28.97
CA PRO A 133 4.98 10.21 -28.08
C PRO A 133 3.44 10.23 -27.97
N PHE A 134 2.71 9.83 -29.02
CA PHE A 134 1.24 9.77 -28.96
C PHE A 134 0.78 8.63 -28.06
N ALA A 135 1.38 7.45 -28.19
CA ALA A 135 1.16 6.32 -27.29
C ALA A 135 1.53 6.65 -25.84
N ALA A 136 2.68 7.29 -25.60
CA ALA A 136 3.09 7.74 -24.27
C ALA A 136 2.07 8.71 -23.65
N SER A 137 1.58 9.68 -24.43
CA SER A 137 0.54 10.63 -24.02
C SER A 137 -0.79 9.93 -23.67
N ALA A 138 -1.24 9.01 -24.53
CA ALA A 138 -2.47 8.25 -24.31
C ALA A 138 -2.39 7.40 -23.03
N GLN A 139 -1.28 6.68 -22.82
CA GLN A 139 -1.06 5.92 -21.59
C GLN A 139 -0.98 6.84 -20.35
N ARG A 140 -0.31 7.99 -20.45
CA ARG A 140 -0.22 8.97 -19.35
C ARG A 140 -1.61 9.45 -18.91
N ALA A 141 -2.54 9.62 -19.85
CA ALA A 141 -3.91 10.07 -19.59
C ALA A 141 -4.70 9.12 -18.68
N LEU A 142 -4.33 7.83 -18.63
CA LEU A 142 -4.93 6.84 -17.74
C LEU A 142 -4.82 7.22 -16.27
N GLU A 143 -3.78 7.96 -15.87
CA GLU A 143 -3.64 8.42 -14.50
C GLU A 143 -4.71 9.46 -14.12
N GLY A 144 -4.99 10.42 -15.01
CA GLY A 144 -6.03 11.42 -14.79
C GLY A 144 -7.42 10.78 -14.73
N PHE A 145 -7.68 9.84 -15.65
CA PHE A 145 -8.91 9.08 -15.67
C PHE A 145 -9.08 8.21 -14.41
N SER A 146 -8.09 7.38 -14.07
CA SER A 146 -8.14 6.48 -12.91
C SER A 146 -8.34 7.23 -11.60
N ARG A 147 -7.61 8.33 -11.38
CA ARG A 147 -7.76 9.15 -10.17
C ARG A 147 -9.14 9.80 -10.09
N SER A 148 -9.70 10.25 -11.21
CA SER A 148 -11.04 10.86 -11.23
C SER A 148 -12.11 9.80 -10.98
N LEU A 149 -12.05 8.68 -11.69
CA LEU A 149 -12.98 7.58 -11.54
C LEU A 149 -12.99 7.03 -10.11
N ALA A 150 -11.82 6.87 -9.49
CA ALA A 150 -11.70 6.45 -8.09
C ALA A 150 -12.45 7.37 -7.10
N LYS A 151 -12.55 8.68 -7.38
CA LYS A 151 -13.33 9.64 -6.58
C LYS A 151 -14.83 9.54 -6.82
N GLU A 152 -15.24 9.06 -7.99
CA GLU A 152 -16.64 8.86 -8.36
C GLU A 152 -17.18 7.51 -7.87
N LEU A 153 -16.30 6.57 -7.52
CA LEU A 153 -16.69 5.30 -6.92
C LEU A 153 -17.45 5.54 -5.61
N ARG A 154 -18.48 4.73 -5.41
CA ARG A 154 -19.32 4.76 -4.21
C ARG A 154 -19.08 3.50 -3.39
N ASN A 155 -19.68 3.46 -2.21
CA ASN A 155 -19.74 2.27 -1.35
C ASN A 155 -18.38 1.67 -1.00
N GLY A 156 -17.36 2.51 -0.82
CA GLY A 156 -16.01 2.05 -0.45
C GLY A 156 -15.20 1.45 -1.60
N GLY A 157 -15.64 1.58 -2.85
CA GLY A 157 -14.90 1.10 -4.00
C GLY A 157 -13.54 1.80 -4.16
N VAL A 158 -12.55 1.05 -4.62
CA VAL A 158 -11.18 1.54 -4.85
C VAL A 158 -10.73 1.25 -6.26
N LEU A 159 -9.86 2.11 -6.82
CA LEU A 159 -9.29 1.90 -8.15
C LEU A 159 -7.80 2.21 -8.19
N GLN A 160 -7.03 1.36 -8.87
CA GLN A 160 -5.59 1.51 -9.08
C GLN A 160 -5.24 1.40 -10.57
N LEU A 161 -4.18 2.09 -10.96
CA LEU A 161 -3.55 1.94 -12.27
C LEU A 161 -2.23 1.19 -12.11
N LEU A 162 -2.09 0.06 -12.81
CA LEU A 162 -0.86 -0.73 -12.88
C LEU A 162 -0.25 -0.58 -14.27
N TYR A 163 0.90 0.09 -14.35
CA TYR A 163 1.73 0.06 -15.54
C TYR A 163 2.57 -1.22 -15.54
N VAL A 164 2.39 -2.06 -16.56
CA VAL A 164 3.07 -3.34 -16.74
C VAL A 164 4.24 -3.13 -17.69
N GLY A 165 5.46 -3.12 -17.13
CA GLY A 165 6.69 -3.05 -17.91
C GLY A 165 6.94 -4.33 -18.70
N ASP A 166 7.90 -4.26 -19.62
CA ASP A 166 8.27 -5.41 -20.45
C ASP A 166 8.77 -6.58 -19.59
N GLY A 167 8.22 -7.77 -19.82
CA GLY A 167 8.54 -8.97 -19.05
C GLY A 167 7.93 -8.99 -17.63
N ALA A 168 7.11 -7.98 -17.27
CA ALA A 168 6.43 -7.92 -15.97
C ALA A 168 5.07 -8.64 -15.96
N GLU A 169 4.66 -9.25 -17.08
CA GLU A 169 3.36 -9.90 -17.22
C GLU A 169 3.12 -11.01 -16.19
N ASP A 170 4.15 -11.75 -15.83
CA ASP A 170 4.04 -12.85 -14.86
C ASP A 170 3.91 -12.34 -13.40
N GLN A 171 4.16 -11.04 -13.16
CA GLN A 171 3.97 -10.40 -11.86
C GLN A 171 2.51 -9.95 -11.63
N LEU A 172 1.66 -10.02 -12.66
CA LEU A 172 0.24 -9.65 -12.56
C LEU A 172 -0.52 -10.50 -11.54
N GLU A 173 -0.20 -11.79 -11.38
CA GLU A 173 -0.89 -12.64 -10.40
C GLU A 173 -0.73 -12.08 -8.98
N GLY A 174 0.49 -11.75 -8.57
CA GLY A 174 0.75 -11.20 -7.24
C GLY A 174 0.14 -9.81 -7.02
N ALA A 175 0.26 -8.94 -8.02
CA ALA A 175 -0.34 -7.60 -7.95
C ALA A 175 -1.87 -7.66 -7.86
N LEU A 176 -2.52 -8.47 -8.70
CA LEU A 176 -3.99 -8.59 -8.70
C LEU A 176 -4.52 -9.33 -7.48
N ARG A 177 -3.80 -10.32 -6.92
CA ARG A 177 -4.14 -10.92 -5.62
C ARG A 177 -4.20 -9.88 -4.50
N PHE A 178 -3.33 -8.87 -4.53
CA PHE A 178 -3.35 -7.79 -3.56
C PHE A 178 -4.42 -6.75 -3.86
N PHE A 179 -4.37 -6.13 -5.05
CA PHE A 179 -5.21 -4.99 -5.41
C PHE A 179 -6.68 -5.32 -5.64
N LEU A 180 -7.02 -6.58 -5.93
CA LEU A 180 -8.42 -7.03 -6.02
C LEU A 180 -8.97 -7.57 -4.69
N SER A 181 -8.15 -7.61 -3.64
CA SER A 181 -8.57 -8.11 -2.33
C SER A 181 -8.70 -6.99 -1.29
N PRO A 182 -9.45 -7.23 -0.20
CA PRO A 182 -9.53 -6.32 0.94
C PRO A 182 -8.22 -6.01 1.66
N LYS A 183 -7.11 -6.68 1.31
CA LYS A 183 -5.78 -6.27 1.75
C LYS A 183 -5.44 -4.85 1.28
N SER A 184 -6.03 -4.39 0.17
CA SER A 184 -5.82 -3.06 -0.39
C SER A 184 -6.94 -2.05 -0.08
N ALA A 185 -7.78 -2.33 0.92
CA ALA A 185 -9.01 -1.58 1.23
C ALA A 185 -8.84 -0.06 1.38
N TYR A 186 -7.66 0.41 1.80
CA TYR A 186 -7.37 1.83 1.99
C TYR A 186 -6.34 2.40 0.99
N ILE A 187 -6.15 1.71 -0.14
CA ILE A 187 -5.29 2.13 -1.23
C ILE A 187 -6.18 2.44 -2.43
N SER A 188 -6.31 3.71 -2.80
CA SER A 188 -7.16 4.12 -3.93
C SER A 188 -6.55 5.30 -4.68
N GLY A 189 -6.79 5.34 -5.99
CA GLY A 189 -6.24 6.32 -6.92
C GLY A 189 -4.71 6.30 -6.99
N GLN A 190 -4.09 5.13 -6.78
CA GLN A 190 -2.63 4.97 -6.83
C GLN A 190 -2.17 4.44 -8.18
N VAL A 191 -0.94 4.79 -8.54
CA VAL A 191 -0.26 4.32 -9.75
C VAL A 191 0.94 3.48 -9.34
N ILE A 192 1.03 2.28 -9.86
CA ILE A 192 2.10 1.33 -9.57
C ILE A 192 2.73 0.89 -10.89
N ARG A 193 4.06 0.79 -10.91
CA ARG A 193 4.83 0.27 -12.03
C ARG A 193 5.35 -1.12 -11.68
N LEU A 194 5.08 -2.10 -12.52
CA LEU A 194 5.61 -3.45 -12.40
C LEU A 194 6.80 -3.59 -13.35
N LYS A 195 7.89 -4.17 -12.86
CA LYS A 195 9.04 -4.62 -13.63
C LYS A 195 9.13 -6.14 -13.58
N ALA A 196 9.87 -6.72 -14.52
CA ALA A 196 10.19 -8.15 -14.49
C ALA A 196 10.83 -8.53 -13.15
N CYS A 197 10.38 -9.63 -12.57
CA CYS A 197 10.93 -10.20 -11.35
C CYS A 197 11.00 -11.72 -11.47
N ALA A 198 12.18 -12.30 -11.24
CA ALA A 198 12.39 -13.74 -11.40
C ALA A 198 11.92 -14.56 -10.19
N THR A 199 11.66 -13.94 -9.04
CA THR A 199 11.35 -14.65 -7.79
C THR A 199 9.83 -14.83 -7.63
N PRO A 200 9.27 -16.04 -7.76
CA PRO A 200 7.84 -16.26 -7.58
C PRO A 200 7.46 -16.32 -6.09
N VAL A 201 6.15 -16.24 -5.82
CA VAL A 201 5.57 -16.65 -4.54
C VAL A 201 5.16 -18.12 -4.65
N GLU A 202 5.74 -18.97 -3.80
CA GLU A 202 5.51 -20.42 -3.84
C GLU A 202 4.15 -20.83 -3.27
N ASP A 203 3.75 -20.24 -2.14
CA ASP A 203 2.50 -20.52 -1.45
C ASP A 203 1.75 -19.22 -1.13
N TRP A 204 0.63 -19.00 -1.82
CA TRP A 204 -0.19 -17.80 -1.62
C TRP A 204 -0.96 -17.78 -0.30
N THR A 205 -1.08 -18.90 0.41
CA THR A 205 -1.68 -18.95 1.75
C THR A 205 -0.72 -18.44 2.81
N ARG A 206 0.59 -18.59 2.58
CA ARG A 206 1.70 -18.10 3.43
C ARG A 206 2.79 -17.48 2.54
N PRO A 207 2.55 -16.32 1.93
CA PRO A 207 3.41 -15.77 0.88
C PRO A 207 4.80 -15.33 1.34
N LEU A 208 5.03 -15.29 2.66
CA LEU A 208 6.30 -14.96 3.30
C LEU A 208 6.92 -16.15 4.03
N ALA A 209 6.41 -17.37 3.83
CA ALA A 209 6.97 -18.57 4.44
C ALA A 209 8.48 -18.69 4.14
N GLY A 210 9.26 -18.94 5.18
CA GLY A 210 10.72 -19.06 5.10
C GLY A 210 11.48 -17.74 5.00
N ARG A 211 10.79 -16.58 5.07
CA ARG A 211 11.42 -15.25 5.06
C ARG A 211 11.67 -14.73 6.46
N LYS A 212 12.79 -14.05 6.67
CA LYS A 212 13.13 -13.36 7.93
C LYS A 212 12.90 -11.87 7.81
N ALA A 213 12.09 -11.31 8.71
CA ALA A 213 11.67 -9.92 8.66
C ALA A 213 12.04 -9.15 9.92
N LEU A 214 12.75 -8.03 9.78
CA LEU A 214 12.98 -7.08 10.87
C LEU A 214 12.01 -5.90 10.75
N VAL A 215 11.34 -5.54 11.84
CA VAL A 215 10.50 -4.34 11.93
C VAL A 215 11.02 -3.42 13.03
N THR A 216 11.37 -2.17 12.68
CA THR A 216 11.77 -1.16 13.67
C THR A 216 10.55 -0.41 14.23
N GLY A 217 10.61 0.03 15.48
CA GLY A 217 9.48 0.66 16.16
C GLY A 217 8.29 -0.29 16.31
N ALA A 218 8.58 -1.57 16.57
CA ALA A 218 7.61 -2.65 16.48
C ALA A 218 6.71 -2.81 17.72
N ALA A 219 7.01 -2.18 18.85
CA ALA A 219 6.34 -2.48 20.12
C ALA A 219 4.84 -2.16 20.11
N ARG A 220 4.39 -1.22 19.26
CA ARG A 220 2.98 -0.77 19.22
C ARG A 220 2.56 -0.16 17.88
N GLY A 221 1.28 0.14 17.78
CA GLY A 221 0.72 0.92 16.66
C GLY A 221 0.90 0.25 15.30
N ILE A 222 1.38 1.01 14.31
CA ILE A 222 1.58 0.51 12.95
C ILE A 222 2.68 -0.56 12.91
N GLY A 223 3.78 -0.39 13.65
CA GLY A 223 4.87 -1.37 13.71
C GLY A 223 4.40 -2.73 14.22
N ALA A 224 3.60 -2.75 15.29
CA ALA A 224 2.99 -3.99 15.79
C ALA A 224 2.07 -4.65 14.76
N SER A 225 1.24 -3.86 14.07
CA SER A 225 0.33 -4.39 13.04
C SER A 225 1.09 -4.93 11.82
N ILE A 226 2.22 -4.31 11.44
CA ILE A 226 3.13 -4.83 10.41
C ILE A 226 3.68 -6.18 10.85
N ALA A 227 4.23 -6.28 12.07
CA ALA A 227 4.77 -7.53 12.59
C ALA A 227 3.75 -8.66 12.62
N GLU A 228 2.52 -8.39 13.08
CA GLU A 228 1.42 -9.35 13.07
C GLU A 228 1.07 -9.83 11.66
N THR A 229 0.99 -8.92 10.70
CA THR A 229 0.65 -9.23 9.30
C THR A 229 1.76 -10.05 8.64
N LEU A 230 3.03 -9.70 8.87
CA LEU A 230 4.16 -10.47 8.35
C LEU A 230 4.22 -11.89 8.93
N ALA A 231 3.99 -12.02 10.24
CA ALA A 231 3.93 -13.33 10.92
C ALA A 231 2.75 -14.18 10.40
N ARG A 232 1.57 -13.57 10.23
CA ARG A 232 0.39 -14.22 9.64
C ARG A 232 0.69 -14.76 8.24
N ASP A 233 1.40 -13.99 7.43
CA ASP A 233 1.76 -14.36 6.07
C ASP A 233 2.98 -15.33 6.02
N GLY A 234 3.55 -15.69 7.18
CA GLY A 234 4.49 -16.80 7.33
C GLY A 234 5.95 -16.44 7.62
N ALA A 235 6.27 -15.15 7.78
CA ALA A 235 7.64 -14.71 8.06
C ALA A 235 8.07 -15.06 9.51
N GLU A 236 9.36 -15.35 9.69
CA GLU A 236 10.03 -15.27 10.99
C GLU A 236 10.29 -13.80 11.30
N VAL A 237 9.62 -13.26 12.32
CA VAL A 237 9.67 -11.82 12.62
C VAL A 237 10.64 -11.54 13.76
N ILE A 238 11.43 -10.48 13.59
CA ILE A 238 12.31 -9.88 14.58
C ILE A 238 11.77 -8.48 14.87
N LEU A 239 11.46 -8.22 16.13
CA LEU A 239 10.87 -6.97 16.59
C LEU A 239 11.96 -6.10 17.18
N LEU A 240 12.14 -4.89 16.66
CA LEU A 240 13.11 -3.94 17.17
C LEU A 240 12.41 -2.70 17.72
N ASP A 241 12.74 -2.32 18.94
CA ASP A 241 12.32 -1.03 19.53
C ASP A 241 13.32 -0.56 20.60
N VAL A 242 13.12 0.67 21.06
CA VAL A 242 13.98 1.32 22.06
C VAL A 242 13.83 0.67 23.45
N PRO A 243 14.83 0.78 24.34
CA PRO A 243 14.79 0.21 25.69
C PRO A 243 13.54 0.53 26.51
N GLN A 244 12.99 1.74 26.35
CA GLN A 244 11.79 2.19 27.05
C GLN A 244 10.51 1.44 26.62
N ALA A 245 10.52 0.81 25.44
CA ALA A 245 9.42 0.04 24.88
C ALA A 245 9.58 -1.48 25.08
N LYS A 246 10.63 -1.93 25.80
CA LYS A 246 10.99 -3.33 25.96
C LYS A 246 9.83 -4.22 26.43
N ALA A 247 9.05 -3.78 27.42
CA ALA A 247 7.95 -4.59 27.95
C ALA A 247 6.85 -4.87 26.91
N ASP A 248 6.44 -3.85 26.15
CA ASP A 248 5.44 -3.99 25.08
C ASP A 248 6.01 -4.85 23.93
N LEU A 249 7.30 -4.69 23.62
CA LEU A 249 8.02 -5.47 22.61
C LEU A 249 8.06 -6.96 22.95
N GLU A 250 8.42 -7.30 24.19
CA GLU A 250 8.47 -8.68 24.69
C GLU A 250 7.08 -9.31 24.75
N ALA A 251 6.05 -8.55 25.14
CA ALA A 251 4.66 -9.04 25.13
C ALA A 251 4.17 -9.36 23.71
N LEU A 252 4.50 -8.51 22.73
CA LEU A 252 4.20 -8.78 21.32
C LEU A 252 4.98 -9.99 20.81
N ALA A 253 6.27 -10.09 21.13
CA ALA A 253 7.12 -11.21 20.74
C ALA A 253 6.58 -12.56 21.24
N ALA A 254 6.19 -12.62 22.51
CA ALA A 254 5.61 -13.83 23.11
C ALA A 254 4.33 -14.29 22.38
N ARG A 255 3.49 -13.35 21.94
CA ARG A 255 2.26 -13.66 21.19
C ARG A 255 2.54 -14.14 19.76
N LEU A 256 3.59 -13.63 19.12
CA LEU A 256 3.94 -13.96 17.74
C LEU A 256 4.93 -15.14 17.62
N GLY A 257 5.56 -15.55 18.72
CA GLY A 257 6.73 -16.44 18.66
C GLY A 257 7.95 -15.77 18.00
N ALA A 258 8.06 -14.45 18.13
CA ALA A 258 9.08 -13.63 17.48
C ALA A 258 10.30 -13.40 18.38
N ARG A 259 11.44 -13.01 17.78
CA ARG A 259 12.62 -12.53 18.52
C ARG A 259 12.54 -11.02 18.76
N THR A 260 13.19 -10.54 19.81
CA THR A 260 13.30 -9.10 20.11
C THR A 260 14.73 -8.60 20.00
N VAL A 261 14.89 -7.37 19.51
CA VAL A 261 16.13 -6.59 19.57
C VAL A 261 15.80 -5.28 20.28
N VAL A 262 16.43 -5.02 21.41
CA VAL A 262 16.22 -3.79 22.18
C VAL A 262 17.38 -2.85 21.86
N LEU A 263 17.14 -1.85 21.02
CA LEU A 263 18.19 -1.00 20.47
C LEU A 263 17.65 0.39 20.14
N ASP A 264 18.39 1.44 20.50
CA ASP A 264 18.20 2.76 19.93
C ASP A 264 18.85 2.81 18.54
N ILE A 265 18.03 2.95 17.50
CA ILE A 265 18.48 2.99 16.10
C ILE A 265 19.35 4.21 15.77
N CYS A 266 19.42 5.20 16.67
CA CYS A 266 20.26 6.38 16.53
C CYS A 266 21.57 6.30 17.34
N ALA A 267 21.81 5.23 18.10
CA ALA A 267 23.07 5.05 18.81
C ALA A 267 24.25 4.97 17.83
N GLU A 268 25.43 5.46 18.24
CA GLU A 268 26.63 5.52 17.41
C GLU A 268 27.05 4.12 16.89
N ASP A 269 26.87 3.09 17.71
CA ASP A 269 27.20 1.70 17.43
C ASP A 269 25.98 0.85 17.01
N ALA A 270 24.82 1.48 16.73
CA ALA A 270 23.57 0.77 16.41
C ALA A 270 23.71 -0.17 15.21
N ALA A 271 24.49 0.21 14.20
CA ALA A 271 24.74 -0.63 13.04
C ALA A 271 25.48 -1.93 13.40
N GLY A 272 26.53 -1.83 14.22
CA GLY A 272 27.31 -2.98 14.68
C GLY A 272 26.48 -3.91 15.54
N GLN A 273 25.79 -3.37 16.55
CA GLN A 273 24.89 -4.14 17.41
C GLN A 273 23.78 -4.84 16.60
N LEU A 274 23.20 -4.15 15.61
CA LEU A 274 22.16 -4.73 14.78
C LEU A 274 22.68 -5.93 13.97
N ILE A 275 23.87 -5.83 13.38
CA ILE A 275 24.48 -6.94 12.63
C ILE A 275 24.73 -8.14 13.56
N GLU A 276 25.25 -7.93 14.77
CA GLU A 276 25.48 -8.99 15.75
C GLU A 276 24.18 -9.71 16.17
N HIS A 277 23.07 -8.98 16.23
CA HIS A 277 21.76 -9.55 16.51
C HIS A 277 21.14 -10.35 15.35
N LEU A 278 21.72 -10.26 14.15
CA LEU A 278 21.22 -10.82 12.90
C LEU A 278 22.19 -11.81 12.23
N PRO A 279 22.73 -12.82 12.96
CA PRO A 279 23.76 -13.71 12.42
C PRO A 279 23.29 -14.57 11.25
N ALA A 280 21.98 -14.71 11.08
CA ALA A 280 21.35 -15.52 10.03
C ALA A 280 20.73 -14.68 8.90
N GLY A 281 21.05 -13.38 8.87
CA GLY A 281 20.62 -12.41 7.87
C GLY A 281 19.11 -12.12 7.84
N LEU A 282 18.72 -11.28 6.88
CA LEU A 282 17.35 -10.80 6.67
C LEU A 282 16.94 -10.84 5.20
N ASP A 283 15.67 -11.17 4.97
CA ASP A 283 15.01 -11.06 3.67
C ASP A 283 14.11 -9.83 3.58
N ILE A 284 13.60 -9.33 4.72
CA ILE A 284 12.69 -8.18 4.78
C ILE A 284 13.16 -7.21 5.85
N LEU A 285 13.31 -5.93 5.49
CA LEU A 285 13.68 -4.85 6.39
C LEU A 285 12.62 -3.74 6.34
N VAL A 286 11.95 -3.51 7.46
CA VAL A 286 10.93 -2.47 7.57
C VAL A 286 11.39 -1.36 8.50
N HIS A 287 11.69 -0.20 7.91
CA HIS A 287 12.00 1.03 8.64
C HIS A 287 10.71 1.76 9.02
N ASN A 288 10.05 1.28 10.07
CA ASN A 288 8.81 1.86 10.59
C ASN A 288 9.02 2.87 11.73
N ALA A 289 10.11 2.73 12.50
CA ALA A 289 10.44 3.67 13.57
C ALA A 289 10.41 5.12 13.06
N GLY A 290 9.77 5.99 13.82
CA GLY A 290 9.68 7.39 13.48
C GLY A 290 9.03 8.23 14.57
N ILE A 291 9.43 9.50 14.63
CA ILE A 291 8.92 10.47 15.58
C ILE A 291 8.44 11.75 14.89
N THR A 292 7.60 12.50 15.58
CA THR A 292 7.20 13.86 15.24
C THR A 292 7.60 14.81 16.36
N ARG A 293 8.00 16.04 15.98
CA ARG A 293 8.30 17.16 16.88
C ARG A 293 7.77 18.42 16.21
N ASP A 294 6.45 18.53 16.21
CA ASP A 294 5.73 19.51 15.42
C ASP A 294 5.89 20.92 16.01
N LYS A 295 6.41 21.83 15.19
CA LYS A 295 6.63 23.23 15.54
C LYS A 295 6.72 24.05 14.25
N THR A 296 6.20 25.28 14.25
CA THR A 296 6.46 26.21 13.13
C THR A 296 7.97 26.46 13.04
N LEU A 297 8.52 26.59 11.84
CA LEU A 297 9.97 26.78 11.65
C LEU A 297 10.54 27.93 12.49
N THR A 298 9.83 29.06 12.57
CA THR A 298 10.21 30.22 13.41
C THR A 298 10.41 29.88 14.89
N ASN A 299 9.74 28.84 15.40
CA ASN A 299 9.77 28.45 16.81
C ASN A 299 10.44 27.08 17.02
N MET A 300 11.01 26.48 15.97
CA MET A 300 11.60 25.16 16.01
C MET A 300 13.02 25.28 16.54
N THR A 301 13.33 24.50 17.58
CA THR A 301 14.69 24.44 18.11
C THR A 301 15.55 23.47 17.26
N PRO A 302 16.87 23.64 17.24
CA PRO A 302 17.78 22.70 16.58
C PRO A 302 17.56 21.24 17.03
N GLU A 303 17.34 21.01 18.33
CA GLU A 303 17.16 19.67 18.88
C GLU A 303 15.90 18.98 18.33
N TYR A 304 14.82 19.73 18.09
CA TYR A 304 13.59 19.20 17.49
C TYR A 304 13.78 18.89 16.01
N TRP A 305 14.61 19.68 15.31
CA TRP A 305 14.97 19.42 13.92
C TRP A 305 15.83 18.16 13.82
N ASP A 306 16.94 18.15 14.56
CA ASP A 306 17.96 17.11 14.52
C ASP A 306 17.41 15.76 14.97
N ALA A 307 16.62 15.71 16.05
CA ALA A 307 16.04 14.45 16.52
C ALA A 307 15.12 13.81 15.47
N VAL A 308 14.32 14.61 14.76
CA VAL A 308 13.42 14.09 13.72
C VAL A 308 14.21 13.56 12.53
N LEU A 309 15.25 14.27 12.06
CA LEU A 309 16.08 13.77 10.97
C LEU A 309 16.91 12.54 11.36
N ALA A 310 17.43 12.52 12.59
CA ALA A 310 18.22 11.41 13.12
C ALA A 310 17.44 10.09 13.07
N VAL A 311 16.22 10.09 13.62
CA VAL A 311 15.36 8.90 13.70
C VAL A 311 14.74 8.55 12.35
N ASN A 312 14.15 9.54 11.66
CA ASN A 312 13.28 9.25 10.52
C ASN A 312 14.01 9.07 9.19
N LEU A 313 15.26 9.53 9.09
CA LEU A 313 16.01 9.54 7.83
C LEU A 313 17.42 8.99 7.98
N ASN A 314 18.23 9.57 8.88
CA ASN A 314 19.63 9.18 9.03
C ASN A 314 19.76 7.71 9.47
N ALA A 315 19.03 7.28 10.51
CA ALA A 315 19.06 5.89 10.96
C ALA A 315 18.68 4.90 9.84
N PRO A 316 17.57 5.07 9.09
CA PRO A 316 17.29 4.26 7.91
C PRO A 316 18.42 4.21 6.87
N GLN A 317 19.09 5.33 6.59
CA GLN A 317 20.22 5.37 5.66
C GLN A 317 21.41 4.56 6.16
N VAL A 318 21.86 4.85 7.39
CA VAL A 318 23.06 4.22 8.00
C VAL A 318 22.86 2.73 8.20
N LEU A 319 21.73 2.33 8.77
CA LEU A 319 21.44 0.92 9.05
C LEU A 319 21.30 0.11 7.77
N THR A 320 20.58 0.63 6.76
CA THR A 320 20.45 -0.10 5.48
C THR A 320 21.81 -0.24 4.81
N LYS A 321 22.66 0.80 4.83
CA LYS A 321 24.01 0.73 4.25
C LYS A 321 24.84 -0.35 4.95
N ALA A 322 24.88 -0.34 6.28
CA ALA A 322 25.67 -1.29 7.05
C ALA A 322 25.20 -2.75 6.83
N LEU A 323 23.90 -2.99 6.75
CA LEU A 323 23.36 -4.33 6.47
C LEU A 323 23.64 -4.81 5.05
N LEU A 324 23.74 -3.90 4.07
CA LEU A 324 24.17 -4.22 2.71
C LEU A 324 25.67 -4.53 2.64
N ASP A 325 26.50 -3.66 3.23
CA ASP A 325 27.96 -3.79 3.23
C ASP A 325 28.43 -5.07 3.94
N SER A 326 27.72 -5.47 5.01
CA SER A 326 28.00 -6.70 5.76
C SER A 326 27.38 -7.96 5.17
N HIS A 327 26.64 -7.85 4.05
CA HIS A 327 25.84 -8.93 3.47
C HIS A 327 24.80 -9.56 4.41
N THR A 328 24.43 -8.85 5.48
CA THR A 328 23.35 -9.27 6.40
C THR A 328 21.99 -9.22 5.68
N LEU A 329 21.80 -8.29 4.74
CA LEU A 329 20.67 -8.33 3.80
C LEU A 329 20.97 -9.30 2.66
N HIS A 330 20.12 -10.33 2.53
CA HIS A 330 20.24 -11.33 1.48
C HIS A 330 19.95 -10.72 0.10
N ASP A 331 20.41 -11.42 -0.94
CA ASP A 331 19.93 -11.16 -2.30
C ASP A 331 18.42 -11.44 -2.37
N ASN A 332 17.73 -10.71 -3.25
CA ASN A 332 16.27 -10.70 -3.33
C ASN A 332 15.56 -10.23 -2.04
N ALA A 333 16.24 -9.47 -1.18
CA ALA A 333 15.60 -8.85 -0.02
C ALA A 333 14.60 -7.74 -0.40
N ARG A 334 13.73 -7.39 0.54
CA ARG A 334 12.68 -6.37 0.42
C ARG A 334 12.84 -5.32 1.51
N ILE A 335 13.13 -4.08 1.12
CA ILE A 335 13.26 -2.95 2.04
C ILE A 335 12.01 -2.08 1.92
N VAL A 336 11.35 -1.81 3.03
CA VAL A 336 10.14 -0.97 3.08
C VAL A 336 10.35 0.19 4.05
N LEU A 337 10.23 1.42 3.54
CA LEU A 337 10.42 2.66 4.27
C LEU A 337 9.06 3.29 4.60
N LEU A 338 8.81 3.64 5.86
CA LEU A 338 7.56 4.31 6.23
C LEU A 338 7.71 5.83 6.05
N ALA A 339 7.30 6.31 4.87
CA ALA A 339 7.17 7.72 4.52
C ALA A 339 5.89 8.34 5.12
N SER A 340 5.31 9.36 4.47
CA SER A 340 4.05 9.99 4.89
C SER A 340 3.47 10.86 3.77
N ILE A 341 2.15 11.06 3.75
CA ILE A 341 1.51 12.11 2.95
C ILE A 341 2.13 13.50 3.23
N SER A 342 2.54 13.80 4.47
CA SER A 342 3.24 15.07 4.78
C SER A 342 4.56 15.22 4.04
N GLY A 343 5.24 14.11 3.71
CA GLY A 343 6.47 14.14 2.89
C GLY A 343 6.20 14.42 1.41
N ILE A 344 4.95 14.27 0.96
CA ILE A 344 4.54 14.53 -0.43
C ILE A 344 3.94 15.93 -0.55
N ALA A 345 2.99 16.27 0.33
CA ALA A 345 2.20 17.50 0.24
C ALA A 345 2.71 18.64 1.14
N GLY A 346 3.63 18.34 2.06
CA GLY A 346 3.96 19.23 3.18
C GLY A 346 2.84 19.27 4.23
N ASN A 347 3.15 19.86 5.40
CA ASN A 347 2.15 20.15 6.43
C ASN A 347 2.64 21.28 7.34
N ARG A 348 1.72 22.15 7.80
CA ARG A 348 2.08 23.28 8.67
C ARG A 348 2.64 22.76 9.99
N GLY A 349 3.81 23.27 10.39
CA GLY A 349 4.49 22.86 11.62
C GLY A 349 5.31 21.58 11.51
N GLN A 350 5.44 21.01 10.31
CA GLN A 350 6.14 19.76 10.06
C GLN A 350 7.29 19.92 9.06
N THR A 351 8.01 21.06 9.06
CA THR A 351 9.13 21.27 8.13
C THR A 351 10.24 20.22 8.31
N ASN A 352 10.58 19.87 9.55
CA ASN A 352 11.49 18.76 9.88
C ASN A 352 10.93 17.39 9.44
N TYR A 353 9.68 17.09 9.81
CA TYR A 353 9.06 15.79 9.55
C TYR A 353 8.82 15.55 8.05
N ALA A 354 8.25 16.53 7.34
CA ALA A 354 8.06 16.48 5.90
C ALA A 354 9.40 16.32 5.16
N ALA A 355 10.45 17.04 5.56
CA ALA A 355 11.79 16.86 5.02
C ALA A 355 12.29 15.41 5.21
N SER A 356 12.15 14.85 6.41
CA SER A 356 12.57 13.46 6.68
C SER A 356 11.81 12.44 5.83
N LYS A 357 10.48 12.60 5.70
CA LYS A 357 9.62 11.63 4.99
C LYS A 357 9.70 11.77 3.47
N ALA A 358 9.97 12.97 2.95
CA ALA A 358 10.38 13.17 1.56
C ALA A 358 11.75 12.53 1.28
N GLY A 359 12.70 12.66 2.21
CA GLY A 359 14.01 12.03 2.14
C GLY A 359 13.94 10.50 2.02
N LEU A 360 13.00 9.84 2.69
CA LEU A 360 12.78 8.39 2.53
C LEU A 360 12.28 8.01 1.12
N ILE A 361 11.45 8.85 0.50
CA ILE A 361 11.02 8.63 -0.90
C ILE A 361 12.23 8.76 -1.83
N GLY A 362 13.06 9.79 -1.63
CA GLY A 362 14.31 9.96 -2.37
C GLY A 362 15.30 8.82 -2.18
N LEU A 363 15.40 8.28 -0.95
CA LEU A 363 16.23 7.12 -0.64
C LEU A 363 15.79 5.89 -1.44
N ALA A 364 14.49 5.59 -1.46
CA ALA A 364 13.97 4.48 -2.27
C ALA A 364 14.28 4.66 -3.76
N GLN A 365 14.03 5.85 -4.31
CA GLN A 365 14.27 6.15 -5.72
C GLN A 365 15.75 6.02 -6.11
N ALA A 366 16.65 6.54 -5.27
CA ALA A 366 18.09 6.54 -5.52
C ALA A 366 18.71 5.14 -5.41
N TRP A 367 18.26 4.33 -4.46
CA TRP A 367 18.86 3.01 -4.21
C TRP A 367 18.26 1.90 -5.08
N ALA A 368 17.01 2.04 -5.53
CA ALA A 368 16.36 1.04 -6.38
C ALA A 368 17.20 0.56 -7.59
N PRO A 369 17.83 1.43 -8.42
CA PRO A 369 18.66 0.96 -9.52
C PRO A 369 19.93 0.24 -9.05
N LEU A 370 20.56 0.69 -7.96
CA LEU A 370 21.79 0.09 -7.42
C LEU A 370 21.54 -1.30 -6.82
N LEU A 371 20.38 -1.49 -6.21
CA LEU A 371 19.98 -2.73 -5.55
C LEU A 371 19.41 -3.78 -6.53
N GLY A 372 19.05 -3.36 -7.74
CA GLY A 372 18.44 -4.21 -8.76
C GLY A 372 19.33 -5.37 -9.19
N GLU A 373 20.66 -5.20 -9.23
CA GLU A 373 21.60 -6.26 -9.60
C GLU A 373 21.56 -7.45 -8.64
N ARG A 374 21.24 -7.20 -7.37
CA ARG A 374 21.07 -8.24 -6.33
C ARG A 374 19.63 -8.72 -6.20
N GLY A 375 18.73 -8.28 -7.09
CA GLY A 375 17.29 -8.54 -7.01
C GLY A 375 16.60 -7.91 -5.80
N ILE A 376 17.28 -7.01 -5.08
CA ILE A 376 16.75 -6.34 -3.89
C ILE A 376 15.84 -5.20 -4.35
N SER A 377 14.66 -5.08 -3.73
CA SER A 377 13.74 -3.96 -3.96
C SER A 377 13.65 -3.06 -2.74
N ILE A 378 13.54 -1.75 -2.97
CA ILE A 378 13.33 -0.76 -1.92
C ILE A 378 12.14 0.14 -2.27
N ASN A 379 11.17 0.26 -1.37
CA ASN A 379 9.96 1.06 -1.62
C ASN A 379 9.58 1.87 -0.38
N ALA A 380 8.86 2.96 -0.60
CA ALA A 380 8.26 3.75 0.46
C ALA A 380 6.75 3.50 0.54
N VAL A 381 6.23 3.28 1.74
CA VAL A 381 4.78 3.36 2.02
C VAL A 381 4.52 4.71 2.66
N ALA A 382 3.57 5.48 2.13
CA ALA A 382 3.21 6.81 2.60
C ALA A 382 1.79 6.81 3.18
N PRO A 383 1.61 6.52 4.48
CA PRO A 383 0.31 6.56 5.12
C PRO A 383 -0.30 7.97 5.08
N GLY A 384 -1.63 8.02 4.92
CA GLY A 384 -2.44 9.19 5.16
C GLY A 384 -2.91 9.27 6.61
N PHE A 385 -4.19 9.64 6.82
CA PHE A 385 -4.79 9.60 8.14
C PHE A 385 -5.10 8.16 8.55
N ILE A 386 -4.39 7.65 9.58
CA ILE A 386 -4.54 6.30 10.13
C ILE A 386 -4.93 6.37 11.61
N GLU A 387 -5.96 5.65 12.01
CA GLU A 387 -6.43 5.55 13.39
C GLU A 387 -5.41 4.85 14.28
N THR A 388 -4.69 5.64 15.08
CA THR A 388 -3.71 5.18 16.06
C THR A 388 -3.95 5.85 17.42
N GLN A 389 -3.25 5.37 18.45
CA GLN A 389 -3.21 6.07 19.74
C GLN A 389 -2.68 7.52 19.58
N MET A 390 -1.70 7.74 18.69
CA MET A 390 -1.15 9.07 18.41
C MET A 390 -2.21 10.02 17.85
N THR A 391 -2.98 9.59 16.84
CA THR A 391 -4.05 10.43 16.26
C THR A 391 -5.20 10.71 17.22
N ALA A 392 -5.36 9.91 18.29
CA ALA A 392 -6.37 10.16 19.31
C ALA A 392 -6.12 11.46 20.09
N HIS A 393 -4.88 11.95 20.14
CA HIS A 393 -4.50 13.21 20.79
C HIS A 393 -4.74 14.45 19.90
N ILE A 394 -5.06 14.28 18.62
CA ILE A 394 -5.38 15.40 17.72
C ILE A 394 -6.73 16.01 18.16
N PRO A 395 -6.85 17.36 18.24
CA PRO A 395 -8.11 18.02 18.54
C PRO A 395 -9.25 17.56 17.63
N PHE A 396 -10.43 17.35 18.22
CA PHE A 396 -11.56 16.69 17.56
C PHE A 396 -11.89 17.23 16.16
N ALA A 397 -12.00 18.55 16.01
CA ALA A 397 -12.36 19.17 14.73
C ALA A 397 -11.32 18.91 13.62
N LEU A 398 -10.03 19.04 13.93
CA LEU A 398 -8.95 18.74 12.98
C LEU A 398 -8.88 17.25 12.66
N ARG A 399 -9.13 16.41 13.66
CA ARG A 399 -9.16 14.95 13.52
C ARG A 399 -10.29 14.50 12.58
N GLU A 400 -11.50 15.01 12.78
CA GLU A 400 -12.64 14.71 11.89
C GLU A 400 -12.43 15.26 10.49
N ALA A 401 -11.88 16.47 10.33
CA ALA A 401 -11.54 17.00 9.01
C ALA A 401 -10.54 16.07 8.29
N GLY A 402 -9.42 15.72 8.93
CA GLY A 402 -8.42 14.80 8.37
C GLY A 402 -9.01 13.43 8.01
N ARG A 403 -9.86 12.89 8.88
CA ARG A 403 -10.57 11.62 8.69
C ARG A 403 -11.50 11.62 7.46
N ARG A 404 -12.13 12.76 7.13
CA ARG A 404 -13.09 12.85 6.02
C ARG A 404 -12.48 13.34 4.70
N MET A 405 -11.26 13.89 4.70
CA MET A 405 -10.57 14.41 3.50
C MET A 405 -9.96 13.29 2.62
N SER A 406 -10.74 12.26 2.31
CA SER A 406 -10.37 11.17 1.41
C SER A 406 -11.61 10.67 0.67
N SER A 407 -11.43 9.98 -0.45
CA SER A 407 -12.55 9.46 -1.25
C SER A 407 -13.34 8.38 -0.51
N LEU A 408 -12.70 7.72 0.47
CA LEU A 408 -13.35 6.72 1.34
C LEU A 408 -14.06 7.33 2.55
N GLY A 409 -13.93 8.64 2.78
CA GLY A 409 -14.65 9.40 3.80
C GLY A 409 -14.41 8.92 5.23
N GLN A 410 -13.31 8.21 5.49
CA GLN A 410 -12.94 7.66 6.80
C GLN A 410 -11.42 7.58 6.96
N GLY A 411 -10.95 7.41 8.19
CA GLY A 411 -9.56 7.10 8.50
C GLY A 411 -9.23 5.62 8.25
N GLY A 412 -7.98 5.36 7.88
CA GLY A 412 -7.47 3.99 7.71
C GLY A 412 -7.13 3.34 9.04
N LEU A 413 -6.85 2.04 9.03
CA LEU A 413 -6.39 1.28 10.18
C LEU A 413 -4.90 0.92 10.03
N PRO A 414 -4.20 0.61 11.14
CA PRO A 414 -2.84 0.08 11.08
C PRO A 414 -2.71 -1.13 10.15
N GLN A 415 -3.74 -1.99 10.12
CA GLN A 415 -3.81 -3.13 9.20
C GLN A 415 -3.66 -2.70 7.74
N ASP A 416 -4.29 -1.59 7.33
CA ASP A 416 -4.24 -1.16 5.92
C ASP A 416 -2.81 -0.82 5.47
N VAL A 417 -1.99 -0.28 6.39
CA VAL A 417 -0.55 -0.03 6.15
C VAL A 417 0.23 -1.34 6.18
N ALA A 418 -0.08 -2.21 7.14
CA ALA A 418 0.58 -3.49 7.31
C ALA A 418 0.41 -4.42 6.10
N GLU A 419 -0.77 -4.48 5.51
CA GLU A 419 -1.02 -5.26 4.29
C GLU A 419 -0.22 -4.75 3.09
N ALA A 420 -0.06 -3.43 2.96
CA ALA A 420 0.79 -2.84 1.92
C ALA A 420 2.26 -3.19 2.12
N VAL A 421 2.75 -3.13 3.36
CA VAL A 421 4.12 -3.52 3.72
C VAL A 421 4.33 -5.02 3.46
N ALA A 422 3.39 -5.86 3.87
CA ALA A 422 3.46 -7.31 3.67
C ALA A 422 3.48 -7.67 2.19
N TRP A 423 2.63 -7.04 1.36
CA TRP A 423 2.68 -7.22 -0.09
C TRP A 423 4.03 -6.82 -0.68
N LEU A 424 4.57 -5.65 -0.34
CA LEU A 424 5.90 -5.22 -0.79
C LEU A 424 7.05 -6.11 -0.25
N GLY A 425 6.81 -6.81 0.86
CA GLY A 425 7.71 -7.82 1.42
C GLY A 425 7.68 -9.18 0.72
N GLN A 426 6.76 -9.41 -0.22
CA GLN A 426 6.65 -10.70 -0.92
C GLN A 426 7.79 -10.90 -1.93
N PRO A 427 8.20 -12.16 -2.16
CA PRO A 427 9.16 -12.50 -3.21
C PRO A 427 8.76 -11.95 -4.59
N GLY A 428 7.51 -12.17 -5.03
CA GLY A 428 7.01 -11.67 -6.31
C GLY A 428 6.93 -10.14 -6.43
N SER A 429 6.95 -9.43 -5.31
CA SER A 429 6.87 -7.96 -5.28
C SER A 429 8.21 -7.26 -5.48
N GLY A 430 9.30 -8.01 -5.72
CA GLY A 430 10.55 -7.45 -6.25
C GLY A 430 10.36 -6.70 -7.58
N ALA A 431 9.24 -6.98 -8.26
CA ALA A 431 8.70 -6.24 -9.39
C ALA A 431 8.51 -4.74 -9.15
N VAL A 432 8.34 -4.33 -7.90
CA VAL A 432 8.09 -2.96 -7.49
C VAL A 432 9.34 -2.49 -6.75
N SER A 433 10.04 -1.50 -7.28
CA SER A 433 11.20 -0.89 -6.62
C SER A 433 11.29 0.59 -6.96
N GLY A 434 11.72 1.41 -6.00
CA GLY A 434 11.89 2.86 -6.11
C GLY A 434 10.58 3.65 -6.06
N GLN A 435 9.49 3.05 -5.60
CA GLN A 435 8.16 3.66 -5.64
C GLN A 435 7.66 4.09 -4.27
N ALA A 436 6.80 5.11 -4.26
CA ALA A 436 6.09 5.58 -3.08
C ALA A 436 4.60 5.22 -3.19
N LEU A 437 4.14 4.24 -2.40
CA LEU A 437 2.75 3.80 -2.37
C LEU A 437 2.00 4.52 -1.26
N ARG A 438 0.99 5.32 -1.59
CA ARG A 438 0.16 5.97 -0.58
C ARG A 438 -0.94 5.04 -0.07
N VAL A 439 -0.99 4.85 1.25
CA VAL A 439 -2.08 4.14 1.94
C VAL A 439 -2.95 5.21 2.61
N CYS A 440 -3.87 5.78 1.85
CA CYS A 440 -4.49 7.07 2.21
C CYS A 440 -5.98 7.21 1.85
N GLY A 441 -6.64 6.14 1.37
CA GLY A 441 -8.04 6.21 0.93
C GLY A 441 -8.29 7.24 -0.17
N GLN A 442 -7.26 7.53 -0.98
CA GLN A 442 -7.24 8.64 -1.93
C GLN A 442 -7.49 10.01 -1.27
N SER A 443 -6.68 10.34 -0.25
CA SER A 443 -6.62 11.67 0.36
C SER A 443 -6.49 12.79 -0.67
N LEU A 444 -7.18 13.91 -0.43
CA LEU A 444 -7.13 15.11 -1.28
C LEU A 444 -5.74 15.76 -1.31
N LEU A 445 -4.93 15.57 -0.26
CA LEU A 445 -3.55 16.04 -0.19
C LEU A 445 -2.65 15.29 -1.19
N GLY A 446 -1.76 16.01 -1.87
CA GLY A 446 -0.83 15.46 -2.86
C GLY A 446 0.04 16.54 -3.51
N ALA A 447 0.86 16.12 -4.47
CA ALA A 447 1.69 16.94 -5.34
C ALA A 447 1.60 16.42 -6.78
#